data_AF-A0A8K0SV42-F1
#
_entry.id   AF-A0A8K0SV42-F1
#
_cell.length_a   1.000
_cell.length_b   1.000
_cell.length_c   1.000
_cell.angle_alpha   90.00
_cell.angle_beta   90.00
_cell.angle_gamma   90.00
#
_symmetry.space_group_name_H-M   'P 1'
#
loop_
_entity.id
_entity.type
_entity.pdbx_description
1 polymer ?
#
loop_
_entity_poly.entity_id
_entity_poly.type
_entity_poly.pdbx_seq_one_letter_code
_entity_poly.pdbx_strand_id
1 'polypeptide(L)'
;GVSSVTQCPLPVGEYMAYTWKATQYGSSWYHSHFALQAFQGVFGGIVIDGRTTADCDQDLGMIFLNDWDHHAVDEQYSSAQWPGPPIFTTGLINRTNVFGYHNNEDQTGSRLNISFAANLRLMATRWGGRALHE
;
A
#
# COMPACT_ATOMS: atom_id res chain seq x y z
N GLY A 1 -14.35 -8.30 0.24
CA GLY A 1 -15.42 -7.59 0.94
C GLY A 1 -15.58 -6.22 0.32
N VAL A 2 -16.39 -6.13 -0.72
CA VAL A 2 -16.66 -4.89 -1.45
C VAL A 2 -17.96 -4.31 -0.89
N SER A 3 -17.86 -3.14 -0.24
CA SER A 3 -19.03 -2.47 0.29
C SER A 3 -20.05 -2.18 -0.81
N SER A 4 -21.33 -2.37 -0.51
CA SER A 4 -22.46 -2.18 -1.45
C SER A 4 -22.56 -3.21 -2.58
N VAL A 5 -21.61 -4.14 -2.70
CA VAL A 5 -21.68 -5.25 -3.68
C VAL A 5 -21.82 -6.59 -2.98
N THR A 6 -20.86 -6.96 -2.14
CA THR A 6 -20.85 -8.27 -1.46
C THR A 6 -21.32 -8.19 -0.02
N GLN A 7 -21.37 -6.99 0.57
CA GLN A 7 -21.73 -6.77 1.97
C GLN A 7 -22.05 -5.29 2.27
N CYS A 8 -22.75 -5.03 3.36
CA CYS A 8 -22.83 -3.70 3.96
C CYS A 8 -21.50 -3.30 4.62
N PRO A 9 -21.20 -1.99 4.78
CA PRO A 9 -20.10 -1.52 5.62
C PRO A 9 -20.22 -2.02 7.06
N LEU A 10 -19.09 -2.32 7.69
CA LEU A 10 -19.05 -2.78 9.09
C LEU A 10 -19.05 -1.56 10.03
N PRO A 11 -20.04 -1.43 10.95
CA PRO A 11 -20.07 -0.33 11.91
C PRO A 11 -18.89 -0.35 12.89
N VAL A 12 -18.62 0.80 13.51
CA VAL A 12 -17.59 0.91 14.55
C VAL A 12 -17.93 -0.01 15.74
N GLY A 13 -16.97 -0.81 16.18
CA GLY A 13 -17.11 -1.74 17.30
C GLY A 13 -17.63 -3.14 16.92
N GLU A 14 -18.07 -3.32 15.68
CA GLU A 14 -18.53 -4.61 15.16
C GLU A 14 -17.38 -5.41 14.51
N TYR A 15 -17.60 -6.71 14.32
CA TYR A 15 -16.61 -7.63 13.75
C TYR A 15 -17.20 -8.47 12.62
N MET A 16 -16.38 -8.79 11.62
CA MET A 16 -16.71 -9.71 10.55
C MET A 16 -15.54 -10.66 10.28
N ALA A 17 -15.82 -11.96 10.20
CA ALA A 17 -14.84 -12.97 9.84
C ALA A 17 -14.91 -13.28 8.34
N TYR A 18 -13.78 -13.11 7.63
CA TYR A 18 -13.65 -13.53 6.24
C TYR A 18 -13.02 -14.92 6.16
N THR A 19 -13.76 -15.88 5.59
CA THR A 19 -13.24 -17.21 5.31
C THR A 19 -13.04 -17.37 3.81
N TRP A 20 -11.82 -17.67 3.39
CA TRP A 20 -11.45 -17.88 2.00
C TRP A 20 -10.44 -19.01 1.89
N LYS A 21 -10.38 -19.66 0.72
CA LYS A 21 -9.42 -20.72 0.42
C LYS A 21 -8.30 -20.16 -0.44
N ALA A 22 -7.06 -20.30 0.00
CA ALA A 22 -5.88 -19.99 -0.79
C ALA A 22 -5.75 -21.00 -1.94
N THR A 23 -6.32 -20.68 -3.10
CA THR A 23 -6.22 -21.51 -4.32
C THR A 23 -5.10 -21.07 -5.27
N GLN A 24 -4.45 -19.96 -4.95
CA GLN A 24 -3.32 -19.38 -5.67
C GLN A 24 -2.15 -19.18 -4.70
N TYR A 25 -0.93 -19.17 -5.22
CA TYR A 25 0.30 -18.86 -4.48
C TYR A 25 0.99 -17.65 -5.12
N GLY A 26 1.82 -16.97 -4.33
CA GLY A 26 2.50 -15.76 -4.74
C GLY A 26 2.28 -14.63 -3.74
N SER A 27 2.29 -13.41 -4.27
CA SER A 27 2.37 -12.18 -3.49
C SER A 27 1.23 -11.26 -3.91
N SER A 28 0.44 -10.85 -2.94
CA SER A 28 -0.68 -9.93 -3.11
C SER A 28 -0.82 -9.09 -1.85
N TRP A 29 -1.97 -8.47 -1.65
CA TRP A 29 -2.22 -7.57 -0.56
C TRP A 29 -3.74 -7.47 -0.32
N TYR A 30 -4.12 -7.18 0.92
CA TYR A 30 -5.49 -6.80 1.28
C TYR A 30 -5.57 -5.30 1.50
N HIS A 31 -6.76 -4.74 1.28
CA HIS A 31 -7.06 -3.36 1.61
C HIS A 31 -8.54 -3.16 1.93
N SER A 32 -8.86 -2.05 2.59
CA SER A 32 -10.26 -1.64 2.75
C SER A 32 -10.88 -1.37 1.38
N HIS A 33 -12.11 -1.82 1.18
CA HIS A 33 -12.90 -1.51 0.00
C HIS A 33 -14.09 -0.62 0.36
N PHE A 34 -13.88 0.27 1.34
CA PHE A 34 -14.83 1.26 1.79
C PHE A 34 -14.24 2.67 1.64
N ALA A 35 -14.86 3.49 0.79
CA ALA A 35 -14.43 4.85 0.48
C ALA A 35 -12.91 4.93 0.19
N LEU A 36 -12.21 5.93 0.73
CA LEU A 36 -10.78 6.14 0.51
C LEU A 36 -9.87 5.48 1.57
N GLN A 37 -10.42 4.61 2.44
CA GLN A 37 -9.67 4.07 3.58
C GLN A 37 -8.42 3.28 3.20
N ALA A 38 -8.40 2.64 2.03
CA ALA A 38 -7.19 1.98 1.53
C ALA A 38 -6.02 2.97 1.39
N PHE A 39 -6.29 4.20 0.95
CA PHE A 39 -5.30 5.27 0.80
C PHE A 39 -5.00 5.99 2.12
N GLN A 40 -5.80 5.77 3.16
CA GLN A 40 -5.49 6.19 4.53
C GLN A 40 -4.59 5.21 5.29
N GLY A 41 -4.17 4.13 4.63
CA GLY A 41 -3.26 3.14 5.22
C GLY A 41 -3.92 1.84 5.68
N VAL A 42 -5.21 1.63 5.39
CA VAL A 42 -5.89 0.35 5.70
C VAL A 42 -5.58 -0.67 4.61
N PHE A 43 -4.35 -1.18 4.62
CA PHE A 43 -3.86 -2.23 3.73
C PHE A 43 -2.73 -3.04 4.35
N GLY A 44 -2.41 -4.19 3.76
CA GLY A 44 -1.29 -5.03 4.19
C GLY A 44 -0.99 -6.16 3.21
N GLY A 45 0.18 -6.79 3.37
CA GLY A 45 0.64 -7.84 2.46
C GLY A 45 -0.08 -9.17 2.68
N ILE A 46 -0.34 -9.90 1.59
CA ILE A 46 -0.72 -11.31 1.59
C ILE A 46 0.38 -12.06 0.86
N VAL A 47 1.09 -12.93 1.56
CA VAL A 47 2.05 -13.86 0.96
C VAL A 47 1.50 -15.27 1.13
N ILE A 48 1.36 -15.98 0.03
CA ILE A 48 0.96 -17.40 0.02
C ILE A 48 2.09 -18.18 -0.60
N ASP A 49 2.74 -19.01 0.21
CA ASP A 49 3.87 -19.82 -0.23
C ASP A 49 3.44 -20.89 -1.23
N GLY A 50 4.32 -21.16 -2.19
CA GLY A 50 4.10 -22.14 -3.25
C GLY A 50 5.34 -22.34 -4.10
N ARG A 51 5.17 -22.86 -5.31
CA ARG A 51 6.30 -23.14 -6.21
C ARG A 51 6.97 -21.84 -6.65
N THR A 52 8.29 -21.81 -6.62
CA THR A 52 9.11 -20.72 -7.17
C THR A 52 9.71 -21.15 -8.51
N THR A 53 10.02 -20.17 -9.37
CA THR A 53 10.69 -20.38 -10.66
C THR A 53 12.22 -20.28 -10.56
N ALA A 54 12.73 -19.85 -9.40
CA ALA A 54 14.13 -19.74 -9.08
C ALA A 54 14.35 -20.02 -7.60
N ASP A 55 15.55 -20.48 -7.26
CA ASP A 55 15.98 -20.67 -5.88
C ASP A 55 16.20 -19.30 -5.22
N CYS A 56 15.88 -19.24 -3.93
CA CYS A 56 15.96 -18.04 -3.14
C CYS A 56 16.50 -18.41 -1.76
N ASP A 57 17.59 -17.76 -1.35
CA ASP A 57 18.23 -18.04 -0.06
C ASP A 57 17.44 -17.40 1.10
N GLN A 58 16.83 -16.23 0.84
CA GLN A 58 16.02 -15.51 1.82
C GLN A 58 14.93 -14.64 1.17
N ASP A 59 13.72 -14.73 1.71
CA ASP A 59 12.58 -13.89 1.33
C ASP A 59 12.54 -12.64 2.24
N LEU A 60 12.68 -11.45 1.66
CA LEU A 60 12.56 -10.17 2.36
C LEU A 60 11.11 -9.73 2.57
N GLY A 61 10.15 -10.46 1.99
CA GLY A 61 8.73 -10.19 2.07
C GLY A 61 8.27 -9.04 1.18
N MET A 62 7.25 -8.33 1.66
CA MET A 62 6.56 -7.29 0.89
C MET A 62 7.26 -5.94 0.98
N ILE A 63 7.42 -5.30 -0.18
CA ILE A 63 7.85 -3.91 -0.35
C ILE A 63 6.69 -3.14 -0.95
N PHE A 64 6.08 -2.25 -0.18
CA PHE A 64 5.05 -1.35 -0.68
C PHE A 64 5.67 -0.08 -1.24
N LEU A 65 5.27 0.30 -2.45
CA LEU A 65 5.60 1.57 -3.07
C LEU A 65 4.36 2.44 -3.05
N ASN A 66 4.37 3.49 -2.24
CA ASN A 66 3.23 4.40 -2.11
C ASN A 66 3.58 5.78 -2.65
N ASP A 67 2.63 6.44 -3.29
CA ASP A 67 2.61 7.90 -3.28
C ASP A 67 2.13 8.39 -1.91
N TRP A 68 2.49 9.59 -1.51
CA TRP A 68 2.17 10.10 -0.18
C TRP A 68 2.08 11.62 -0.14
N ASP A 69 1.11 12.10 0.64
CA ASP A 69 0.96 13.51 0.95
C ASP A 69 0.78 13.72 2.47
N HIS A 70 1.04 14.94 2.93
CA HIS A 70 0.89 15.30 4.34
C HIS A 70 -0.56 15.66 4.70
N HIS A 71 -1.40 15.86 3.69
CA HIS A 71 -2.85 15.98 3.83
C HIS A 71 -3.49 14.61 3.68
N ALA A 72 -4.53 14.35 4.48
CA ALA A 72 -5.30 13.13 4.33
C ALA A 72 -6.01 13.12 2.97
N VAL A 73 -6.11 11.95 2.33
CA VAL A 73 -6.78 11.79 1.04
C VAL A 73 -8.25 12.24 1.04
N ASP A 74 -8.95 12.14 2.18
CA ASP A 74 -10.32 12.63 2.33
C ASP A 74 -10.39 14.16 2.25
N GLU A 75 -9.37 14.88 2.74
CA GLU A 75 -9.29 16.35 2.62
C GLU A 75 -9.16 16.76 1.15
N GLN A 76 -8.51 15.93 0.35
CA GLN A 76 -8.24 16.16 -1.08
C GLN A 76 -9.35 15.61 -1.99
N TYR A 77 -10.35 14.90 -1.46
CA TYR A 77 -11.39 14.25 -2.26
C TYR A 77 -12.17 15.23 -3.15
N SER A 78 -12.53 16.40 -2.60
CA SER A 78 -13.32 17.39 -3.35
C SER A 78 -12.54 17.99 -4.52
N SER A 79 -11.25 18.28 -4.33
CA SER A 79 -10.39 18.82 -5.41
C SER A 79 -9.94 17.74 -6.40
N ALA A 80 -9.84 16.47 -5.96
CA ALA A 80 -9.51 15.35 -6.84
C ALA A 80 -10.56 15.09 -7.92
N GLN A 81 -11.83 15.41 -7.64
CA GLN A 81 -12.94 15.26 -8.59
C GLN A 81 -12.89 16.30 -9.72
N TRP A 82 -12.34 17.49 -9.44
CA TRP A 82 -12.20 18.57 -10.40
C TRP A 82 -11.12 19.57 -9.93
N PRO A 83 -10.05 19.82 -10.70
CA PRO A 83 -9.86 19.47 -12.12
C PRO A 83 -9.29 18.07 -12.39
N GLY A 84 -9.01 17.28 -11.35
CA GLY A 84 -8.43 15.94 -11.49
C GLY A 84 -7.58 15.57 -10.28
N PRO A 85 -6.90 14.41 -10.29
CA PRO A 85 -6.19 13.89 -9.14
C PRO A 85 -5.10 14.86 -8.69
N PRO A 86 -4.92 15.04 -7.37
CA PRO A 86 -3.84 15.85 -6.82
C PRO A 86 -2.47 15.30 -7.20
N ILE A 87 -1.49 16.19 -7.27
CA ILE A 87 -0.08 15.81 -7.35
C ILE A 87 0.40 15.62 -5.92
N PHE A 88 0.81 14.41 -5.58
CA PHE A 88 1.33 14.11 -4.25
C PHE A 88 2.76 14.61 -4.07
N THR A 89 3.03 15.09 -2.86
CA THR A 89 4.27 15.77 -2.49
C THR A 89 5.48 14.83 -2.43
N THR A 90 5.27 13.56 -2.06
CA THR A 90 6.33 12.58 -1.91
C THR A 90 5.83 11.15 -2.19
N GLY A 91 6.69 10.17 -1.96
CA GLY A 91 6.33 8.75 -1.96
C GLY A 91 7.02 8.03 -0.81
N LEU A 92 6.59 6.81 -0.53
CA LEU A 92 7.13 5.97 0.53
C LEU A 92 7.53 4.60 -0.02
N ILE A 93 8.70 4.11 0.38
CA ILE A 93 9.09 2.72 0.20
C ILE A 93 8.96 2.06 1.56
N ASN A 94 8.03 1.12 1.67
CA ASN A 94 7.68 0.42 2.90
C ASN A 94 7.45 1.37 4.11
N ARG A 95 6.70 2.46 3.87
CA ARG A 95 6.41 3.55 4.83
C ARG A 95 7.60 4.43 5.23
N THR A 96 8.69 4.38 4.48
CA THR A 96 9.87 5.21 4.74
C THR A 96 10.21 6.08 3.55
N ASN A 97 10.52 7.34 3.83
CA ASN A 97 11.25 8.24 2.95
C ASN A 97 11.77 9.42 3.79
N VAL A 98 12.66 10.21 3.20
CA VAL A 98 13.06 11.52 3.76
C VAL A 98 12.21 12.63 3.14
N PHE A 99 11.96 13.68 3.91
CA PHE A 99 11.24 14.88 3.46
C PHE A 99 12.00 16.15 3.87
N GLY A 100 12.06 17.12 2.96
CA GLY A 100 12.87 18.34 3.09
C GLY A 100 14.09 18.36 2.17
N TYR A 101 14.82 19.49 2.16
CA TYR A 101 15.98 19.68 1.28
C TYR A 101 17.14 18.73 1.63
N HIS A 102 17.86 18.27 0.59
CA HIS A 102 19.03 17.43 0.77
C HIS A 102 20.11 18.12 1.62
N ASN A 103 20.62 17.42 2.63
CA ASN A 103 21.66 17.89 3.56
C ASN A 103 21.27 19.12 4.41
N ASN A 104 19.97 19.37 4.60
CA ASN A 104 19.48 20.38 5.52
C ASN A 104 19.20 19.76 6.91
N GLU A 105 19.42 20.53 7.97
CA GLU A 105 19.12 20.16 9.36
C GLU A 105 17.62 19.92 9.60
N ASP A 106 16.76 20.59 8.82
CA ASP A 106 15.30 20.43 8.88
C ASP A 106 14.79 19.17 8.14
N GLN A 107 15.67 18.35 7.56
CA GLN A 107 15.26 17.13 6.88
C GLN A 107 14.72 16.12 7.90
N THR A 108 13.52 15.59 7.63
CA THR A 108 12.85 14.61 8.48
C THR A 108 12.69 13.27 7.77
N GLY A 109 12.35 12.23 8.53
CA GLY A 109 12.14 10.88 8.03
C GLY A 109 13.45 10.10 7.84
N SER A 110 13.35 8.92 7.22
CA SER A 110 14.50 8.05 6.97
C SER A 110 14.31 7.30 5.66
N ARG A 111 15.42 6.99 4.97
CA ARG A 111 15.39 6.16 3.78
C ARG A 111 15.29 4.68 4.18
N LEU A 112 14.57 3.89 3.40
CA LEU A 112 14.63 2.43 3.54
C LEU A 112 16.08 1.97 3.44
N ASN A 113 16.54 1.26 4.47
CA ASN A 113 17.88 0.69 4.51
C ASN A 113 17.77 -0.84 4.53
N ILE A 114 18.07 -1.47 3.40
CA ILE A 114 18.09 -2.92 3.23
C ILE A 114 19.37 -3.33 2.51
N SER A 115 19.97 -4.44 2.97
CA SER A 115 21.14 -5.04 2.33
C SER A 115 20.71 -6.07 1.30
N PHE A 116 21.21 -5.94 0.07
CA PHE A 116 21.00 -6.94 -0.97
C PHE A 116 22.15 -7.96 -0.97
N ALA A 117 21.79 -9.24 -1.08
CA ALA A 117 22.67 -10.37 -1.32
C ALA A 117 22.22 -11.11 -2.59
N ALA A 118 23.07 -11.99 -3.12
CA ALA A 118 22.68 -12.87 -4.21
C ALA A 118 21.47 -13.72 -3.80
N ASN A 119 20.62 -14.07 -4.77
CA ASN A 119 19.44 -14.93 -4.60
C ASN A 119 18.43 -14.47 -3.53
N LEU A 120 18.32 -13.17 -3.29
CA LEU A 120 17.22 -12.63 -2.48
C LEU A 120 15.95 -12.44 -3.30
N ARG A 121 14.81 -12.71 -2.66
CA ARG A 121 13.48 -12.37 -3.19
C ARG A 121 12.90 -11.18 -2.44
N LEU A 122 12.28 -10.28 -3.19
CA LEU A 122 11.44 -9.21 -2.69
C LEU A 122 10.18 -9.11 -3.55
N MET A 123 9.08 -8.69 -2.94
CA MET A 123 7.78 -8.59 -3.60
C MET A 123 7.37 -7.13 -3.60
N ALA A 124 7.48 -6.44 -4.74
CA ALA A 124 7.13 -5.03 -4.83
C ALA A 124 5.69 -4.86 -5.31
N THR A 125 4.86 -4.15 -4.53
CA THR A 125 3.52 -3.74 -4.96
C THR A 125 3.48 -2.22 -5.05
N ARG A 126 3.10 -1.68 -6.22
CA ARG A 126 2.81 -0.26 -6.39
C ARG A 126 1.38 0.03 -5.99
N TRP A 127 1.22 0.97 -5.06
CA TRP A 127 -0.05 1.47 -4.57
C TRP A 127 -0.04 2.99 -4.70
N GLY A 128 -0.73 3.55 -5.70
CA GLY A 128 -0.66 4.99 -5.96
C GLY A 128 -1.43 5.40 -7.21
N GLY A 129 -2.29 6.39 -7.03
CA GLY A 129 -3.37 6.75 -7.93
C GLY A 129 -2.91 7.44 -9.21
N ARG A 130 -3.24 6.82 -10.35
CA ARG A 130 -3.97 7.56 -11.39
C ARG A 130 -5.34 6.88 -11.48
N ALA A 131 -6.20 7.19 -10.50
CA ALA A 131 -7.57 6.69 -10.47
C ALA A 131 -8.51 7.85 -10.82
N LEU A 132 -8.90 7.93 -12.08
CA LEU A 132 -10.15 8.56 -12.49
C LEU A 132 -10.88 7.53 -13.37
N HIS A 133 -12.15 7.32 -13.06
CA HIS A 133 -13.10 6.31 -13.56
C HIS A 133 -13.10 4.97 -12.84
N GLU A 134 -13.83 4.94 -11.72
CA GLU A 134 -14.89 3.94 -11.53
C GLU A 134 -16.23 4.56 -11.93
#